data_AF-A0A0C3NGX3-F1
#
_entry.id   AF-A0A0C3NGX3-F1
#
_cell.length_a   1.000
_cell.length_b   1.000
_cell.length_c   1.000
_cell.angle_alpha   90.00
_cell.angle_beta   90.00
_cell.angle_gamma   90.00
#
_symmetry.space_group_name_H-M   'P 1'
#
loop_
_entity.id
_entity.type
_entity.pdbx_description
1 polymer ?
#
loop_
_entity_poly.entity_id
_entity_poly.type
_entity_poly.pdbx_seq_one_letter_code
_entity_poly.pdbx_strand_id
1 'polypeptide(L)'
;HFLYDQLNPHADIPGDHAQLDACSPFQGKVCVFNSAVVTYFAPSDQSGIKGMHRKIICVRPSWHGGPPWYDCMYVVKGGVEGDGFQSLMVARV
;
A
#
# COMPACT_ATOMS: atom_id res chain seq x y z
N HIS A 1 12.05 -5.90 -3.75
CA HIS A 1 12.79 -5.05 -4.70
C HIS A 1 11.89 -4.45 -5.79
N PHE A 2 10.68 -4.02 -5.42
CA PHE A 2 9.58 -3.76 -6.35
C PHE A 2 9.88 -2.75 -7.48
N LEU A 3 10.53 -1.62 -7.16
CA LEU A 3 10.86 -0.61 -8.18
C LEU A 3 11.89 -1.09 -9.19
N TYR A 4 12.81 -1.98 -8.79
CA TYR A 4 13.82 -2.54 -9.71
C TYR A 4 13.14 -3.39 -10.79
N ASP A 5 12.18 -4.24 -10.40
CA ASP A 5 11.43 -5.10 -11.31
C ASP A 5 10.59 -4.29 -12.30
N GLN A 6 10.00 -3.18 -11.84
CA GLN A 6 9.23 -2.29 -12.73
C GLN A 6 10.11 -1.51 -13.72
N LEU A 7 11.32 -1.10 -13.31
CA LEU A 7 12.23 -0.33 -14.16
C LEU A 7 13.04 -1.19 -15.12
N ASN A 8 13.22 -2.49 -14.81
CA ASN A 8 14.02 -3.42 -15.60
C ASN A 8 13.22 -4.69 -15.94
N PRO A 9 12.15 -4.60 -16.76
CA PRO A 9 11.28 -5.74 -17.07
C PRO A 9 11.96 -6.87 -17.86
N HIS A 10 13.16 -6.64 -18.37
CA HIS A 10 13.96 -7.60 -19.12
C HIS A 10 15.27 -7.98 -18.41
N ALA A 11 15.42 -7.64 -17.13
CA ALA A 11 16.59 -8.04 -16.36
C ALA A 11 16.61 -9.57 -16.20
N ASP A 12 17.78 -10.17 -16.43
CA ASP A 12 18.01 -11.60 -16.23
C ASP A 12 17.93 -12.00 -14.74
N ILE A 13 18.06 -11.00 -13.85
CA ILE A 13 18.09 -11.17 -12.40
C ILE A 13 16.80 -10.55 -11.82
N PRO A 14 16.00 -11.31 -11.06
CA PRO A 14 14.86 -10.77 -10.34
C PRO A 14 15.33 -9.72 -9.36
N GLY A 15 14.51 -8.70 -9.14
CA GLY A 15 14.83 -7.62 -8.22
C GLY A 15 15.23 -8.16 -6.85
N ASP A 16 14.53 -9.14 -6.28
CA ASP A 16 14.88 -9.65 -4.95
C ASP A 16 16.31 -10.28 -4.85
N HIS A 17 16.98 -10.51 -5.98
CA HIS A 17 18.38 -10.94 -6.07
C HIS A 17 19.33 -9.85 -6.59
N ALA A 18 18.82 -8.70 -7.04
CA ALA A 18 19.66 -7.58 -7.45
C ALA A 18 20.30 -6.92 -6.21
N GLN A 19 21.54 -6.46 -6.34
CA GLN A 19 22.19 -5.70 -5.27
C GLN A 19 21.61 -4.28 -5.22
N LEU A 20 21.56 -3.70 -4.02
CA LEU A 20 21.12 -2.30 -3.82
C LEU A 20 21.91 -1.31 -4.67
N ASP A 21 23.19 -1.59 -4.93
CA ASP A 21 24.06 -0.77 -5.77
C ASP A 21 23.66 -0.79 -7.26
N ALA A 22 22.95 -1.84 -7.69
CA ALA A 22 22.38 -1.93 -9.03
C ALA A 22 21.03 -1.21 -9.14
N CYS A 23 20.43 -0.81 -8.02
CA CYS A 23 19.23 0.01 -8.01
C CYS A 23 19.60 1.47 -8.26
N SER A 24 18.87 2.12 -9.17
CA SER A 24 19.06 3.55 -9.38
C SER A 24 18.68 4.32 -8.10
N PRO A 25 19.52 5.28 -7.65
CA PRO A 25 19.20 6.09 -6.49
C PRO A 25 17.98 6.96 -6.81
N PHE A 26 16.96 6.91 -5.97
CA PHE A 26 15.79 7.77 -6.10
C PHE A 26 16.13 9.20 -5.69
N GLN A 27 16.08 10.15 -6.64
CA GLN A 27 16.44 11.56 -6.41
C GLN A 27 15.22 12.46 -6.06
N GLY A 28 14.07 11.88 -5.71
CA GLY A 28 12.86 12.62 -5.36
C GLY A 28 12.67 12.82 -3.86
N LYS A 29 11.71 13.69 -3.50
CA LYS A 29 11.25 13.79 -2.10
C LYS A 29 10.30 12.64 -1.80
N VAL A 30 10.61 11.87 -0.76
CA VAL A 30 9.69 10.86 -0.22
C VAL A 30 8.89 11.49 0.91
N CYS A 31 7.57 11.54 0.74
CA CYS A 31 6.64 11.95 1.79
C CYS A 31 5.99 10.71 2.40
N VAL A 32 6.12 10.53 3.71
CA VAL A 32 5.50 9.41 4.43
C VAL A 32 4.24 9.91 5.13
N PHE A 33 3.10 9.32 4.80
CA PHE A 33 1.82 9.62 5.45
C PHE A 33 1.39 8.41 6.27
N ASN A 34 1.35 8.61 7.58
CA ASN A 34 0.96 7.58 8.56
C ASN A 34 -0.56 7.44 8.72
N SER A 35 -1.33 8.21 7.95
CA SER A 35 -2.78 8.10 7.94
C SER A 35 -3.35 8.60 6.63
N ALA A 36 -4.43 7.98 6.17
CA ALA A 36 -5.24 8.43 5.05
C ALA A 36 -6.72 8.44 5.45
N VAL A 37 -7.50 9.35 4.86
CA VAL A 37 -8.95 9.39 5.05
C VAL A 37 -9.61 9.00 3.75
N VAL A 38 -10.53 8.03 3.81
CA VAL A 38 -11.29 7.56 2.66
C VAL A 38 -12.77 7.85 2.90
N THR A 39 -13.42 8.44 1.90
CA THR A 39 -14.86 8.63 1.88
C THR A 39 -15.45 7.77 0.78
N TYR A 40 -16.40 6.92 1.12
CA TYR A 40 -17.01 5.98 0.18
C TYR A 40 -18.50 5.82 0.44
N PHE A 41 -19.24 5.44 -0.60
CA PHE A 41 -20.66 5.16 -0.53
C PHE A 41 -20.88 3.66 -0.39
N ALA A 42 -21.51 3.22 0.70
CA ALA A 42 -21.88 1.82 0.90
C ALA A 42 -23.37 1.76 1.23
N PRO A 43 -24.22 1.56 0.21
CA PRO A 43 -25.68 1.58 0.38
C PRO A 43 -26.22 0.39 1.18
N SER A 44 -25.44 -0.69 1.32
CA SER A 44 -25.76 -1.84 2.15
C SER A 44 -25.58 -1.58 3.65
N ASP A 45 -24.69 -0.66 4.01
CA ASP A 45 -24.34 -0.40 5.40
C ASP A 45 -25.23 0.71 5.95
N GLN A 46 -25.95 0.43 7.04
CA GLN A 46 -26.73 1.43 7.76
C GLN A 46 -25.79 2.40 8.50
N SER A 47 -25.15 3.33 7.78
CA SER A 47 -24.48 4.46 8.41
C SER A 47 -24.58 5.74 7.57
N GLY A 48 -24.79 6.84 8.28
CA GLY A 48 -24.91 8.19 7.74
C GLY A 48 -26.22 8.50 7.01
N ILE A 49 -26.46 9.80 6.79
CA ILE A 49 -27.52 10.27 5.89
C ILE A 49 -27.17 9.79 4.48
N LYS A 50 -28.04 8.97 3.87
CA LYS A 50 -27.92 8.40 2.52
C LYS A 50 -26.83 7.33 2.32
N GLY A 51 -26.18 6.74 3.33
CA GLY A 51 -25.22 5.64 3.11
C GLY A 51 -23.79 6.06 2.74
N MET A 52 -23.41 7.30 3.08
CA MET A 52 -22.05 7.82 2.93
C MET A 52 -21.21 7.52 4.18
N HIS A 53 -20.00 7.00 3.98
CA HIS A 53 -19.08 6.59 5.05
C HIS A 53 -17.76 7.35 4.95
N ARG A 54 -17.17 7.65 6.10
CA ARG A 54 -15.82 8.20 6.21
C ARG A 54 -15.01 7.29 7.12
N LYS A 55 -13.90 6.77 6.61
CA LYS A 55 -12.98 5.91 7.34
C LYS A 55 -11.59 6.54 7.37
N ILE A 56 -10.92 6.39 8.51
CA ILE A 56 -9.51 6.75 8.65
C ILE A 56 -8.73 5.43 8.65
N ILE A 57 -7.71 5.37 7.81
CA ILE A 57 -6.72 4.30 7.73
C ILE A 57 -5.46 4.86 8.39
N CYS A 58 -4.89 4.14 9.35
CA CYS A 58 -3.77 4.57 10.17
C CYS A 58 -2.69 3.49 10.25
N VAL A 59 -1.47 3.93 9.98
CA VAL A 59 -0.24 3.23 10.30
C VAL A 59 0.44 4.01 11.40
N ARG A 60 0.47 3.48 12.63
CA ARG A 60 1.18 4.08 13.76
C ARG A 60 2.52 3.37 13.90
N PRO A 61 3.66 4.00 13.56
CA PRO A 61 4.97 3.38 13.76
C PRO A 61 5.29 3.14 15.24
N SER A 62 4.67 3.90 16.15
CA SER A 62 4.63 3.64 17.58
C SER A 62 3.29 4.08 18.15
N TRP A 63 2.71 3.24 19.01
CA TRP A 63 1.44 3.52 19.68
C TRP A 63 1.65 3.56 21.20
N HIS A 64 1.43 4.72 21.82
CA HIS A 64 1.70 4.98 23.25
C HIS A 64 3.13 4.59 23.70
N GLY A 65 4.13 4.80 22.85
CA GLY A 65 5.52 4.38 23.13
C GLY A 65 5.75 2.87 23.01
N GLY A 66 4.72 2.13 22.60
CA GLY A 66 4.75 0.71 22.33
C GLY A 66 5.00 0.37 20.86
N PRO A 67 4.75 -0.90 20.49
CA PRO A 67 5.03 -1.42 19.15
C PRO A 67 4.17 -0.73 18.07
N PRO A 68 4.56 -0.88 16.79
CA PRO A 68 3.76 -0.39 15.69
C PRO A 68 2.35 -0.98 15.69
N TRP A 69 1.37 -0.17 15.31
CA TRP A 69 0.00 -0.60 15.10
C TRP A 69 -0.42 -0.29 13.66
N TYR A 70 -0.82 -1.31 12.93
CA TYR A 70 -1.27 -1.22 11.54
C TYR A 70 -2.74 -1.61 11.48
N ASP A 71 -3.59 -0.75 10.91
CA ASP A 71 -5.03 -1.04 10.76
C ASP A 71 -5.41 -1.60 9.38
N CYS A 72 -4.45 -1.70 8.47
CA CYS A 72 -4.67 -2.22 7.12
C CYS A 72 -3.48 -3.04 6.61
N MET A 73 -3.76 -3.95 5.68
CA MET A 73 -2.77 -4.75 4.97
C MET A 73 -3.13 -4.84 3.49
N TYR A 74 -2.12 -4.95 2.62
CA TYR A 74 -2.32 -5.26 1.21
C TYR A 74 -2.48 -6.77 1.02
N VAL A 75 -3.41 -7.15 0.15
CA VAL A 75 -3.72 -8.54 -0.21
C VAL A 75 -3.58 -8.70 -1.71
N VAL A 76 -2.81 -9.70 -2.12
CA VAL A 76 -2.68 -10.06 -3.54
C VAL A 76 -3.97 -10.77 -3.97
N LYS A 77 -4.67 -10.20 -4.95
CA LYS A 77 -5.78 -10.90 -5.62
C LYS A 77 -5.16 -12.06 -6.40
N GLY A 78 -5.72 -13.27 -6.32
CA GLY A 78 -5.15 -14.51 -6.88
C GLY A 78 -5.04 -14.60 -8.41
N GLY A 79 -4.76 -13.51 -9.12
CA GLY A 79 -4.50 -13.45 -10.56
C GLY A 79 -3.56 -12.29 -10.89
N VAL A 80 -2.70 -12.50 -11.88
CA VAL A 80 -1.64 -11.58 -12.34
C VAL A 80 -2.21 -10.45 -13.21
N GLU A 81 -3.47 -10.06 -13.01
CA GLU A 81 -4.11 -9.02 -13.81
C GLU A 81 -4.02 -7.68 -13.09
N GLY A 82 -2.89 -7.01 -13.30
CA GLY A 82 -2.65 -5.62 -12.92
C GLY A 82 -1.22 -5.38 -12.45
N ASP A 83 -0.61 -4.30 -12.95
CA ASP A 83 0.75 -3.94 -12.59
C ASP A 83 0.81 -3.18 -11.26
N GLY A 84 1.66 -3.67 -10.36
CA GLY A 84 2.02 -2.97 -9.14
C GLY A 84 0.91 -2.80 -8.12
N PHE A 85 0.91 -1.67 -7.39
CA PHE A 85 -0.05 -1.41 -6.32
C PHE A 85 -1.52 -1.44 -6.76
N GLN A 86 -1.79 -1.30 -8.07
CA GLN A 86 -3.16 -1.31 -8.60
C GLN A 86 -3.81 -2.70 -8.57
N SER A 87 -3.02 -3.78 -8.53
CA SER A 87 -3.55 -5.15 -8.38
C SER A 87 -3.75 -5.57 -6.93
N LEU A 88 -3.31 -4.76 -5.97
CA LEU A 88 -3.44 -5.07 -4.55
C LEU A 88 -4.82 -4.65 -4.02
N MET A 89 -5.46 -5.57 -3.31
CA MET A 89 -6.61 -5.25 -2.48
C MET A 89 -6.14 -4.72 -1.12
N VAL A 90 -6.95 -3.91 -0.47
CA VAL A 90 -6.70 -3.47 0.91
C VAL A 90 -7.66 -4.19 1.83
N ALA A 91 -7.11 -4.95 2.77
CA ALA A 91 -7.86 -5.55 3.88
C ALA A 91 -7.62 -4.77 5.17
N ARG A 92 -8.57 -4.87 6.09
CA ARG A 92 -8.45 -4.35 7.45
C ARG A 92 -8.10 -5.50 8.40
N VAL A 93 -7.25 -5.21 9.39
CA VAL A 93 -6.93 -6.10 10.51
C VAL A 93 -7.76 -5.71 11.74
#